data_AF-A0ABD1TZ96-F1
#
_entry.id   AF-A0ABD1TZ96-F1
#
_cell.length_a   1.000
_cell.length_b   1.000
_cell.length_c   1.000
_cell.angle_alpha   90.00
_cell.angle_beta   90.00
_cell.angle_gamma   90.00
#
_symmetry.space_group_name_H-M   'P 1'
#
loop_
_entity.id
_entity.type
_entity.pdbx_description
1 polymer ?
#
loop_
_entity_poly.entity_id
_entity_poly.type
_entity_poly.pdbx_seq_one_letter_code
_entity_poly.pdbx_strand_id
1 'polypeptide(L)'
;MCMPQVANFEYIDEAEMAAEEEGSALPAENKASINNSDRASYWEELLQDKYEVHKIEEFNAMGKGKRSRKRMVSVEEDDLAGLEDVSSDVEDDNYEAELTDSETASTGAAAVRKPHKKRIRAETSEPLPLMEGEGRSFRVLGFNQSQRAAFVQILMRFGVGDFDWVQFTPRLKQKTYEEITDYGRLFLSHIAEDITDSPTFSDGVPKEGLRIQDVLVRIAVLLLIRDKVRASSVVGSTLFADDIVSRYPALKSLRLWKEDHDKVLLQAVLKYVPLPLLLLLVV
;
A
#
# COMPACT_ATOMS: atom_id res chain seq x y z
N MET A 1 -37.02 -22.19 49.67
CA MET A 1 -36.11 -23.15 50.34
C MET A 1 -35.35 -23.88 49.23
N CYS A 2 -34.06 -23.63 49.09
CA CYS A 2 -33.18 -24.34 48.14
C CYS A 2 -32.37 -25.38 48.92
N MET A 3 -32.38 -26.63 48.44
CA MET A 3 -31.52 -27.72 48.94
C MET A 3 -30.18 -27.68 48.18
N PRO A 4 -29.02 -27.82 48.82
CA PRO A 4 -27.75 -27.94 48.11
C PRO A 4 -27.59 -29.36 47.53
N GLN A 5 -27.06 -29.43 46.31
CA GLN A 5 -26.74 -30.66 45.58
C GLN A 5 -25.35 -31.14 46.01
N VAL A 6 -25.22 -32.40 46.41
CA VAL A 6 -23.96 -33.03 46.85
C VAL A 6 -23.28 -33.67 45.64
N ALA A 7 -21.99 -33.38 45.43
CA ALA A 7 -21.17 -34.00 44.40
C ALA A 7 -20.56 -35.30 44.94
N ASN A 8 -20.74 -36.41 44.21
CA ASN A 8 -20.02 -37.66 44.43
C ASN A 8 -18.76 -37.68 43.56
N PHE A 9 -17.63 -38.08 44.12
CA PHE A 9 -16.40 -38.36 43.36
C PHE A 9 -15.97 -39.82 43.62
N GLU A 10 -15.51 -40.50 42.58
CA GLU A 10 -14.89 -41.83 42.66
C GLU A 10 -13.36 -41.70 42.67
N TYR A 11 -12.70 -42.49 43.52
CA TYR A 11 -11.24 -42.58 43.63
C TYR A 11 -10.78 -43.77 42.79
N ILE A 12 -9.85 -43.55 41.85
CA ILE A 12 -9.20 -44.63 41.09
C ILE A 12 -7.86 -44.93 41.76
N ASP A 13 -7.65 -46.20 42.14
CA ASP A 13 -6.46 -46.67 42.87
C ASP A 13 -5.22 -46.70 41.97
N GLU A 14 -4.13 -46.06 42.43
CA GLU A 14 -2.82 -45.93 41.76
C GLU A 14 -2.09 -47.27 41.53
N ALA A 15 -2.64 -48.39 42.00
CA ALA A 15 -2.06 -49.72 41.81
C ALA A 15 -2.34 -50.33 40.41
N GLU A 16 -3.36 -49.84 39.69
CA GLU A 16 -3.73 -50.37 38.36
C GLU A 16 -2.90 -49.73 37.24
N MET A 17 -2.39 -48.50 37.42
CA MET A 17 -1.45 -47.87 36.47
C MET A 17 -0.02 -48.43 36.52
N ALA A 18 0.40 -49.02 37.65
CA ALA A 18 1.75 -49.56 37.81
C ALA A 18 1.93 -50.98 37.24
N ALA A 19 0.85 -51.68 36.90
CA ALA A 19 0.90 -53.04 36.36
C ALA A 19 0.99 -53.10 34.83
N GLU A 20 0.74 -51.99 34.11
CA GLU A 20 0.90 -51.91 32.65
C GLU A 20 2.30 -51.43 32.21
N GLU A 21 3.18 -51.00 33.12
CA GLU A 21 4.49 -50.43 32.80
C GLU A 21 5.66 -51.44 32.76
N GLU A 22 5.47 -52.70 33.16
CA GLU A 22 6.50 -53.76 33.06
C GLU A 22 6.11 -54.84 32.05
N GLY A 23 6.14 -54.48 30.77
CA GLY A 23 5.76 -55.38 29.68
C GLY A 23 6.50 -55.13 28.37
N SER A 24 7.78 -55.49 28.33
CA SER A 24 8.59 -55.82 27.14
C SER A 24 9.26 -54.68 26.35
N ALA A 25 10.60 -54.73 26.39
CA ALA A 25 11.56 -53.87 25.71
C ALA A 25 11.88 -54.36 24.26
N LEU A 26 11.85 -53.42 23.30
CA LEU A 26 12.63 -53.21 22.04
C LEU A 26 13.08 -54.42 21.15
N PRO A 27 13.05 -54.31 19.79
CA PRO A 27 13.92 -53.38 19.06
C PRO A 27 13.17 -52.47 18.05
N ALA A 28 13.32 -51.17 18.27
CA ALA A 28 12.89 -50.09 17.39
C ALA A 28 14.06 -49.62 16.50
N GLU A 29 14.34 -50.32 15.41
CA GLU A 29 15.24 -49.78 14.36
C GLU A 29 14.74 -49.95 12.92
N ASN A 30 13.74 -50.81 12.64
CA ASN A 30 13.27 -51.06 11.26
C ASN A 30 11.96 -50.37 10.85
N LYS A 31 11.25 -49.65 11.75
CA LYS A 31 10.02 -48.92 11.39
C LYS A 31 10.24 -47.44 11.05
N ALA A 32 11.35 -46.85 11.52
CA ALA A 32 11.66 -45.45 11.23
C ALA A 32 12.17 -45.27 9.78
N SER A 33 12.86 -46.26 9.21
CA SER A 33 13.39 -46.21 7.84
C SER A 33 12.30 -46.35 6.78
N ILE A 34 11.30 -47.22 6.98
CA ILE A 34 10.17 -47.40 6.05
C ILE A 34 9.31 -46.12 6.00
N ASN A 35 8.95 -45.57 7.16
CA ASN A 35 8.16 -44.34 7.22
C ASN A 35 8.89 -43.12 6.64
N ASN A 36 10.23 -43.09 6.71
CA ASN A 36 11.01 -42.00 6.13
C ASN A 36 11.20 -42.17 4.62
N SER A 37 11.28 -43.42 4.12
CA SER A 37 11.28 -43.74 2.69
C SER A 37 9.95 -43.39 2.03
N ASP A 38 8.84 -43.79 2.63
CA ASP A 38 7.49 -43.50 2.10
C ASP A 38 7.21 -42.00 2.11
N ARG A 39 7.69 -41.28 3.15
CA ARG A 39 7.62 -39.83 3.21
C ARG A 39 8.54 -39.16 2.18
N ALA A 40 9.74 -39.67 1.95
CA ALA A 40 10.65 -39.15 0.91
C ALA A 40 10.06 -39.35 -0.50
N SER A 41 9.51 -40.54 -0.79
CA SER A 41 8.82 -40.83 -2.04
C SER A 41 7.54 -40.01 -2.22
N TYR A 42 6.80 -39.74 -1.14
CA TYR A 42 5.63 -38.86 -1.18
C TYR A 42 5.99 -37.42 -1.57
N TRP A 43 7.08 -36.87 -1.04
CA TRP A 43 7.55 -35.54 -1.44
C TRP A 43 8.10 -35.51 -2.86
N GLU A 44 8.74 -36.60 -3.29
CA GLU A 44 9.20 -36.74 -4.67
C GLU A 44 8.02 -36.73 -5.63
N GLU A 45 6.98 -37.54 -5.41
CA GLU A 45 5.79 -37.58 -6.27
C GLU A 45 5.03 -36.24 -6.31
N LEU A 46 4.90 -35.56 -5.17
CA LEU A 46 4.17 -34.29 -5.07
C LEU A 46 4.95 -33.10 -5.67
N LEU A 47 6.28 -33.17 -5.71
CA LEU A 47 7.15 -32.12 -6.26
C LEU A 47 7.66 -32.42 -7.67
N GLN A 48 7.57 -33.67 -8.15
CA GLN A 48 8.08 -34.10 -9.44
C GLN A 48 7.42 -33.34 -10.60
N ASP A 49 6.10 -33.19 -10.58
CA ASP A 49 5.36 -32.43 -11.60
C ASP A 49 5.83 -30.97 -11.68
N LYS A 50 6.05 -30.32 -10.53
CA LYS A 50 6.53 -28.93 -10.48
C LYS A 50 7.98 -28.81 -10.92
N TYR A 51 8.81 -29.79 -10.54
CA TYR A 51 10.21 -29.85 -10.96
C TYR A 51 10.34 -30.07 -12.48
N GLU A 52 9.51 -30.93 -13.06
CA GLU A 52 9.48 -31.15 -14.51
C GLU A 52 9.00 -29.92 -15.27
N VAL A 53 7.96 -29.22 -14.78
CA VAL A 53 7.52 -27.94 -15.35
C VAL A 53 8.62 -26.89 -15.27
N HIS A 54 9.26 -26.72 -14.12
CA HIS A 54 10.35 -25.74 -13.94
C HIS A 54 11.55 -26.08 -14.83
N LYS A 55 11.89 -27.37 -14.97
CA LYS A 55 12.97 -27.82 -15.85
C LYS A 55 12.64 -27.60 -17.33
N ILE A 56 11.38 -27.74 -17.73
CA ILE A 56 10.90 -27.42 -19.08
C ILE A 56 10.91 -25.91 -19.31
N GLU A 57 10.50 -25.10 -18.33
CA GLU A 57 10.56 -23.63 -18.38
C GLU A 57 12.00 -23.12 -18.47
N GLU A 58 12.91 -23.65 -17.65
CA GLU A 58 14.35 -23.35 -17.73
C GLU A 58 14.93 -23.77 -19.09
N PHE A 59 14.56 -24.94 -19.62
CA PHE A 59 14.99 -25.37 -20.95
C PHE A 59 14.42 -24.48 -22.06
N ASN A 60 13.18 -24.01 -21.93
CA ASN A 60 12.55 -23.07 -22.86
C ASN A 60 13.16 -21.66 -22.76
N ALA A 61 13.57 -21.24 -21.57
CA ALA A 61 14.23 -19.97 -21.31
C ALA A 61 15.67 -19.95 -21.83
N MET A 62 16.39 -21.09 -21.77
CA MET A 62 17.83 -21.17 -22.04
C MET A 62 18.23 -21.51 -23.49
N GLY A 63 17.32 -21.55 -24.47
CA GLY A 63 17.75 -21.31 -25.86
C GLY A 63 16.96 -21.94 -27.01
N LYS A 64 16.60 -21.05 -27.96
CA LYS A 64 16.44 -21.31 -29.41
C LYS A 64 15.44 -22.40 -29.81
N GLY A 65 14.21 -22.32 -29.33
CA GLY A 65 13.07 -23.09 -29.84
C GLY A 65 12.08 -22.23 -30.63
N LYS A 66 11.85 -22.56 -31.91
CA LYS A 66 10.81 -21.93 -32.76
C LYS A 66 9.46 -21.91 -32.03
N ARG A 67 8.86 -20.74 -31.87
CA ARG A 67 7.52 -20.55 -31.27
C ARG A 67 6.50 -21.45 -31.97
N SER A 68 6.10 -22.53 -31.29
CA SER A 68 4.93 -23.31 -31.66
C SER A 68 3.68 -22.44 -31.47
N ARG A 69 2.98 -22.16 -32.56
CA ARG A 69 1.67 -21.50 -32.57
C ARG A 69 0.59 -22.45 -32.03
N LYS A 70 -0.05 -22.12 -30.90
CA LYS A 70 -1.34 -22.68 -30.44
C LYS A 70 -2.23 -21.52 -30.01
N ARG A 71 -3.22 -21.14 -30.83
CA ARG A 71 -4.63 -21.57 -30.87
C ARG A 71 -5.41 -21.09 -29.63
N MET A 72 -6.23 -20.05 -29.86
CA MET A 72 -7.19 -19.46 -28.92
C MET A 72 -8.20 -20.49 -28.43
N VAL A 73 -8.49 -20.45 -27.12
CA VAL A 73 -9.74 -20.89 -26.51
C VAL A 73 -10.07 -19.90 -25.39
N SER A 74 -11.27 -19.34 -25.45
CA SER A 74 -11.95 -18.53 -24.44
C SER A 74 -12.46 -19.40 -23.29
N VAL A 75 -12.43 -18.92 -22.05
CA VAL A 75 -13.48 -19.06 -21.01
C VAL A 75 -13.08 -18.24 -19.78
N GLU A 76 -14.12 -17.81 -19.07
CA GLU A 76 -14.32 -16.74 -18.11
C GLU A 76 -13.54 -16.85 -16.77
N GLU A 77 -13.43 -15.67 -16.14
CA GLU A 77 -13.46 -15.35 -14.70
C GLU A 77 -13.04 -16.45 -13.71
N ASP A 78 -11.94 -16.25 -12.97
CA ASP A 78 -11.95 -15.71 -11.60
C ASP A 78 -10.58 -15.89 -10.93
N ASP A 79 -10.27 -14.96 -10.04
CA ASP A 79 -9.38 -15.05 -8.88
C ASP A 79 -7.84 -15.25 -8.96
N LEU A 80 -7.19 -14.27 -8.31
CA LEU A 80 -6.03 -14.37 -7.41
C LEU A 80 -4.59 -14.43 -7.96
N ALA A 81 -3.90 -13.29 -7.77
CA ALA A 81 -2.54 -13.13 -7.24
C ALA A 81 -1.32 -13.76 -7.96
N GLY A 82 -0.41 -12.87 -8.38
CA GLY A 82 0.99 -13.19 -8.74
C GLY A 82 1.63 -11.97 -9.41
N LEU A 83 2.13 -10.97 -8.68
CA LEU A 83 3.48 -10.89 -8.10
C LEU A 83 4.60 -11.34 -9.05
N GLU A 84 5.40 -10.33 -9.45
CA GLU A 84 6.83 -10.37 -9.83
C GLU A 84 7.27 -11.24 -11.03
N ASP A 85 7.63 -10.59 -12.13
CA ASP A 85 9.06 -10.32 -12.41
C ASP A 85 9.21 -9.25 -13.52
N VAL A 86 9.77 -8.09 -13.18
CA VAL A 86 10.12 -7.05 -14.16
C VAL A 86 11.59 -7.17 -14.50
N SER A 87 11.85 -7.81 -15.64
CA SER A 87 13.13 -7.80 -16.32
C SER A 87 13.61 -6.36 -16.51
N SER A 88 14.74 -6.04 -15.87
CA SER A 88 15.52 -4.82 -16.12
C SER A 88 16.28 -4.99 -17.43
N ASP A 89 15.77 -4.42 -18.51
CA ASP A 89 16.57 -4.13 -19.69
C ASP A 89 17.09 -2.69 -19.56
N VAL A 90 18.36 -2.60 -19.18
CA VAL A 90 19.12 -1.36 -19.04
C VAL A 90 19.70 -1.07 -20.41
N GLU A 91 19.03 -0.21 -21.18
CA GLU A 91 19.65 0.42 -22.34
C GLU A 91 19.95 1.88 -21.99
N ASP A 92 21.26 2.11 -22.01
CA ASP A 92 22.04 3.28 -21.64
C ASP A 92 22.15 4.20 -22.86
N ASP A 93 21.23 5.16 -23.00
CA ASP A 93 21.36 6.24 -23.97
C ASP A 93 22.19 7.39 -23.36
N ASN A 94 23.49 7.15 -23.17
CA ASN A 94 24.49 8.19 -22.88
C ASN A 94 25.14 8.66 -24.19
N TYR A 95 24.56 9.73 -24.76
CA TYR A 95 25.04 10.44 -25.94
C TYR A 95 26.34 11.20 -25.62
N GLU A 96 27.47 10.64 -26.04
CA GLU A 96 28.75 11.33 -26.11
C GLU A 96 28.75 12.39 -27.22
N ALA A 97 29.39 13.51 -26.91
CA ALA A 97 29.39 14.72 -27.70
C ALA A 97 30.42 14.64 -28.83
N GLU A 98 29.99 14.76 -30.08
CA GLU A 98 30.90 15.02 -31.19
C GLU A 98 30.93 16.51 -31.54
N LEU A 99 32.07 17.11 -31.20
CA LEU A 99 32.50 18.43 -31.63
C LEU A 99 32.76 18.42 -33.14
N THR A 100 32.05 19.20 -33.95
CA THR A 100 32.61 19.70 -35.22
C THR A 100 31.91 20.94 -35.78
N ASP A 101 32.65 22.05 -35.68
CA ASP A 101 32.90 23.13 -36.64
C ASP A 101 31.93 23.40 -37.82
N SER A 102 31.40 24.63 -37.80
CA SER A 102 31.21 25.60 -38.90
C SER A 102 30.73 25.11 -40.27
N GLU A 103 29.49 25.49 -40.59
CA GLU A 103 28.89 25.42 -41.91
C GLU A 103 29.22 26.67 -42.77
N THR A 104 29.72 26.45 -43.99
CA THR A 104 29.54 27.41 -45.11
C THR A 104 28.99 26.71 -46.36
N ALA A 105 27.82 27.22 -46.78
CA ALA A 105 27.25 27.29 -48.13
C ALA A 105 26.91 25.99 -48.91
N SER A 106 25.61 25.81 -49.19
CA SER A 106 25.01 26.05 -50.53
C SER A 106 23.97 25.00 -50.97
N THR A 107 22.85 25.53 -51.48
CA THR A 107 21.96 24.98 -52.55
C THR A 107 21.10 23.73 -52.31
N GLY A 108 19.79 23.89 -52.57
CA GLY A 108 19.01 22.88 -53.30
C GLY A 108 17.72 22.34 -52.65
N ALA A 109 16.58 22.83 -53.14
CA ALA A 109 15.30 22.14 -53.36
C ALA A 109 14.70 21.15 -52.32
N ALA A 110 13.56 21.58 -51.75
CA ALA A 110 12.31 20.84 -51.55
C ALA A 110 12.35 19.38 -51.02
N ALA A 111 12.12 19.23 -49.71
CA ALA A 111 11.26 18.18 -49.17
C ALA A 111 10.62 18.67 -47.86
N VAL A 112 9.33 18.99 -47.91
CA VAL A 112 8.50 19.26 -46.72
C VAL A 112 8.35 17.95 -45.95
N ARG A 113 9.27 17.69 -45.02
CA ARG A 113 9.09 16.72 -43.94
C ARG A 113 8.93 17.53 -42.67
N LYS A 114 7.68 17.63 -42.17
CA LYS A 114 7.37 18.26 -40.89
C LYS A 114 8.20 17.56 -39.80
N PRO A 115 9.19 18.22 -39.17
CA PRO A 115 9.84 17.63 -38.02
C PRO A 115 8.84 17.63 -36.87
N HIS A 116 8.67 16.46 -36.26
CA HIS A 116 8.02 16.32 -34.97
C HIS A 116 8.81 17.18 -33.99
N LYS A 117 8.37 18.43 -33.81
CA LYS A 117 8.85 19.27 -32.72
C LYS A 117 8.43 18.56 -31.44
N LYS A 118 9.35 17.81 -30.85
CA LYS A 118 9.41 17.61 -29.41
C LYS A 118 9.28 19.01 -28.81
N ARG A 119 8.06 19.38 -28.40
CA ARG A 119 7.84 20.53 -27.53
C ARG A 119 8.49 20.13 -26.22
N ILE A 120 9.79 20.41 -26.09
CA ILE A 120 10.28 20.99 -24.84
C ILE A 120 9.38 22.19 -24.66
N ARG A 121 8.30 22.00 -23.89
CA ARG A 121 7.30 23.01 -23.65
C ARG A 121 8.05 24.07 -22.87
N ALA A 122 8.49 25.10 -23.61
CA ALA A 122 8.85 26.39 -23.07
C ALA A 122 7.86 26.73 -21.97
N GLU A 123 8.32 27.36 -20.90
CA GLU A 123 7.52 27.97 -19.84
C GLU A 123 6.29 28.68 -20.46
N THR A 124 5.20 27.95 -20.63
CA THR A 124 3.99 28.43 -21.31
C THR A 124 2.99 28.72 -20.22
N SER A 125 2.60 29.97 -20.13
CA SER A 125 1.48 30.57 -19.41
C SER A 125 0.09 29.91 -19.62
N GLU A 126 0.02 28.74 -20.25
CA GLU A 126 -1.21 27.98 -20.43
C GLU A 126 -1.36 26.99 -19.27
N PRO A 127 -2.54 26.95 -18.61
CA PRO A 127 -2.79 26.02 -17.52
C PRO A 127 -2.69 24.57 -18.01
N LEU A 128 -2.17 23.68 -17.15
CA LEU A 128 -2.11 22.25 -17.44
C LEU A 128 -3.52 21.72 -17.73
N PRO A 129 -3.70 20.87 -18.76
CA PRO A 129 -4.99 20.27 -19.04
C PRO A 129 -5.44 19.43 -17.85
N LEU A 130 -6.74 19.48 -17.54
CA LEU A 130 -7.33 18.71 -16.45
C LEU A 130 -7.05 17.21 -16.62
N MET A 131 -7.27 16.69 -17.83
CA MET A 131 -7.04 15.30 -18.20
C MET A 131 -6.28 15.24 -19.53
N GLU A 132 -5.31 14.35 -19.62
CA GLU A 132 -4.55 14.08 -20.85
C GLU A 132 -4.19 12.58 -20.96
N GLY A 133 -3.98 12.09 -22.17
CA GLY A 133 -3.64 10.69 -22.43
C GLY A 133 -4.78 9.70 -22.19
N GLU A 134 -4.54 8.42 -22.44
CA GLU A 134 -5.51 7.34 -22.29
C GLU A 134 -4.83 6.08 -21.74
N GLY A 135 -5.59 5.21 -21.06
CA GLY A 135 -5.06 3.97 -20.48
C GLY A 135 -3.85 4.23 -19.57
N ARG A 136 -2.68 3.65 -19.91
CA ARG A 136 -1.43 3.78 -19.12
C ARG A 136 -0.81 5.18 -19.20
N SER A 137 -1.10 5.94 -20.27
CA SER A 137 -0.63 7.33 -20.41
C SER A 137 -1.58 8.36 -19.81
N PHE A 138 -2.72 7.93 -19.26
CA PHE A 138 -3.68 8.83 -18.64
C PHE A 138 -3.07 9.61 -17.46
N ARG A 139 -3.26 10.93 -17.46
CA ARG A 139 -2.84 11.85 -16.40
C ARG A 139 -3.98 12.80 -16.04
N VAL A 140 -3.98 13.24 -14.78
CA VAL A 140 -4.86 14.30 -14.27
C VAL A 140 -3.98 15.43 -13.78
N LEU A 141 -4.02 16.61 -14.39
CA LEU A 141 -3.05 17.70 -14.16
C LEU A 141 -1.59 17.21 -14.22
N GLY A 142 -1.29 16.30 -15.15
CA GLY A 142 0.02 15.68 -15.29
C GLY A 142 0.36 14.60 -14.24
N PHE A 143 -0.53 14.28 -13.30
CA PHE A 143 -0.35 13.19 -12.33
C PHE A 143 -0.74 11.84 -12.93
N ASN A 144 0.18 10.88 -12.92
CA ASN A 144 -0.12 9.50 -13.28
C ASN A 144 -0.88 8.76 -12.16
N GLN A 145 -1.39 7.57 -12.45
CA GLN A 145 -2.19 6.81 -11.47
C GLN A 145 -1.43 6.50 -10.18
N SER A 146 -0.12 6.16 -10.25
CA SER A 146 0.67 5.87 -9.06
C SER A 146 0.92 7.11 -8.20
N GLN A 147 1.11 8.29 -8.82
CA GLN A 147 1.24 9.57 -8.14
C GLN A 147 -0.10 9.99 -7.50
N ARG A 148 -1.24 9.77 -8.16
CA ARG A 148 -2.57 10.02 -7.57
C ARG A 148 -2.83 9.12 -6.37
N ALA A 149 -2.53 7.83 -6.47
CA ALA A 149 -2.60 6.90 -5.36
C ALA A 149 -1.66 7.32 -4.21
N ALA A 150 -0.42 7.68 -4.53
CA ALA A 150 0.54 8.18 -3.54
C ALA A 150 0.05 9.45 -2.85
N PHE A 151 -0.56 10.38 -3.59
CA PHE A 151 -1.16 11.58 -3.01
C PHE A 151 -2.21 11.23 -1.95
N VAL A 152 -3.13 10.32 -2.25
CA VAL A 152 -4.13 9.83 -1.30
C VAL A 152 -3.45 9.18 -0.09
N GLN A 153 -2.43 8.36 -0.28
CA GLN A 153 -1.71 7.72 0.85
C GLN A 153 -1.03 8.75 1.77
N ILE A 154 -0.44 9.80 1.20
CA ILE A 154 0.18 10.88 1.97
C ILE A 154 -0.89 11.67 2.73
N LEU A 155 -1.98 12.02 2.05
CA LEU A 155 -3.12 12.74 2.63
C LEU A 155 -3.74 11.94 3.78
N MET A 156 -3.94 10.63 3.60
CA MET A 156 -4.48 9.77 4.65
C MET A 156 -3.51 9.66 5.83
N ARG A 157 -2.20 9.85 5.63
CA ARG A 157 -1.19 9.79 6.69
C ARG A 157 -1.08 11.09 7.48
N PHE A 158 -1.03 12.22 6.80
CA PHE A 158 -0.72 13.53 7.41
C PHE A 158 -1.87 14.54 7.40
N GLY A 159 -2.96 14.22 6.71
CA GLY A 159 -4.08 15.12 6.48
C GLY A 159 -3.69 16.27 5.56
N VAL A 160 -4.53 17.30 5.53
CA VAL A 160 -4.35 18.50 4.70
C VAL A 160 -3.34 19.51 5.27
N GLY A 161 -2.71 19.23 6.42
CA GLY A 161 -1.83 20.24 7.04
C GLY A 161 -2.61 21.50 7.43
N ASP A 162 -1.94 22.65 7.38
CA ASP A 162 -2.58 23.96 7.37
C ASP A 162 -2.89 24.39 5.92
N PHE A 163 -3.38 23.45 5.12
CA PHE A 163 -3.51 23.56 3.65
C PHE A 163 -2.16 23.86 2.96
N ASP A 164 -1.09 23.37 3.56
CA ASP A 164 0.28 23.42 3.06
C ASP A 164 0.70 22.02 2.56
N TRP A 165 1.22 21.97 1.34
CA TRP A 165 1.58 20.77 0.62
C TRP A 165 3.07 20.41 0.71
N VAL A 166 3.86 21.13 1.53
CA VAL A 166 5.31 20.87 1.67
C VAL A 166 5.63 19.42 2.02
N GLN A 167 4.79 18.75 2.83
CA GLN A 167 4.98 17.34 3.21
C GLN A 167 4.78 16.34 2.05
N PHE A 168 4.14 16.78 0.96
CA PHE A 168 3.87 15.97 -0.22
C PHE A 168 5.04 16.01 -1.21
N THR A 169 5.73 17.15 -1.33
CA THR A 169 6.88 17.36 -2.23
C THR A 169 7.96 16.27 -2.17
N PRO A 170 8.49 15.89 -0.99
CA PRO A 170 9.55 14.86 -0.93
C PRO A 170 9.06 13.46 -1.34
N ARG A 171 7.74 13.23 -1.36
CA ARG A 171 7.12 11.93 -1.63
C ARG A 171 6.53 11.83 -3.04
N LEU A 172 6.25 12.95 -3.68
CA LEU A 172 5.81 13.05 -5.07
C LEU A 172 6.97 13.53 -5.93
N LYS A 173 7.94 12.62 -6.16
CA LYS A 173 9.11 12.91 -7.00
C LYS A 173 8.66 13.37 -8.39
N GLN A 174 9.40 14.32 -8.97
CA GLN A 174 9.13 14.92 -10.28
C GLN A 174 7.87 15.78 -10.36
N LYS A 175 7.33 16.23 -9.20
CA LYS A 175 6.27 17.23 -9.15
C LYS A 175 6.73 18.49 -8.41
N THR A 176 6.40 19.65 -8.97
CA THR A 176 6.65 20.93 -8.33
C THR A 176 5.64 21.17 -7.21
N TYR A 177 5.98 22.05 -6.27
CA TYR A 177 5.05 22.44 -5.20
C TYR A 177 3.74 23.04 -5.76
N GLU A 178 3.83 23.79 -6.87
CA GLU A 178 2.66 24.38 -7.54
C GLU A 178 1.77 23.31 -8.15
N GLU A 179 2.33 22.33 -8.87
CA GLU A 179 1.56 21.20 -9.42
C GLU A 179 0.83 20.41 -8.33
N ILE A 180 1.50 20.18 -7.19
CA ILE A 180 0.90 19.49 -6.04
C ILE A 180 -0.22 20.35 -5.42
N THR A 181 -0.03 21.66 -5.35
CA THR A 181 -1.03 22.58 -4.80
C THR A 181 -2.30 22.60 -5.67
N ASP A 182 -2.15 22.66 -6.98
CA ASP A 182 -3.28 22.65 -7.90
C ASP A 182 -4.00 21.30 -7.90
N TYR A 183 -3.26 20.19 -7.89
CA TYR A 183 -3.85 18.86 -7.75
C TYR A 183 -4.54 18.69 -6.39
N GLY A 184 -3.97 19.22 -5.31
CA GLY A 184 -4.57 19.19 -3.98
C GLY A 184 -5.87 19.99 -3.91
N ARG A 185 -5.94 21.15 -4.57
CA ARG A 185 -7.18 21.93 -4.70
C ARG A 185 -8.25 21.15 -5.47
N LEU A 186 -7.88 20.54 -6.60
CA LEU A 186 -8.78 19.69 -7.40
C LEU A 186 -9.31 18.52 -6.55
N PHE A 187 -8.44 17.81 -5.85
CA PHE A 187 -8.82 16.69 -5.00
C PHE A 187 -9.78 17.11 -3.88
N LEU A 188 -9.55 18.26 -3.25
CA LEU A 188 -10.45 18.79 -2.22
C LEU A 188 -11.82 19.18 -2.78
N SER A 189 -11.89 19.74 -3.99
CA SER A 189 -13.18 19.97 -4.65
C SER A 189 -13.92 18.67 -4.95
N HIS A 190 -13.21 17.63 -5.40
CA HIS A 190 -13.77 16.32 -5.70
C HIS A 190 -14.39 15.62 -4.49
N ILE A 191 -13.71 15.61 -3.34
CA ILE A 191 -14.25 14.98 -2.12
C ILE A 191 -15.33 15.83 -1.43
N ALA A 192 -15.54 17.06 -1.89
CA ALA A 192 -16.61 17.94 -1.42
C ALA A 192 -17.88 17.84 -2.29
N GLU A 193 -17.84 17.12 -3.42
CA GLU A 193 -19.02 16.78 -4.20
C GLU A 193 -19.98 15.88 -3.41
N ASP A 194 -21.25 15.83 -3.84
CA ASP A 194 -22.21 14.87 -3.30
C ASP A 194 -21.74 13.43 -3.53
N ILE A 195 -21.85 12.59 -2.51
CA ILE A 195 -21.45 11.19 -2.59
C ILE A 195 -22.44 10.46 -3.51
N THR A 196 -21.94 10.07 -4.68
CA THR A 196 -22.69 9.34 -5.73
C THR A 196 -22.02 8.01 -6.07
N ASP A 197 -22.81 7.06 -6.58
CA ASP A 197 -22.32 5.75 -7.07
C ASP A 197 -21.60 5.83 -8.42
N SER A 198 -21.48 7.03 -9.00
CA SER A 198 -20.73 7.25 -10.25
C SER A 198 -19.26 6.85 -10.08
N PRO A 199 -18.64 6.16 -11.06
CA PRO A 199 -17.22 5.82 -11.03
C PRO A 199 -16.30 7.05 -11.24
N THR A 200 -16.84 8.19 -11.66
CA THR A 200 -16.11 9.44 -11.92
C THR A 200 -16.71 10.61 -11.13
N PHE A 201 -15.92 11.66 -10.91
CA PHE A 201 -16.37 12.97 -10.44
C PHE A 201 -17.15 13.72 -11.53
N SER A 202 -17.74 14.87 -11.17
CA SER A 202 -18.56 15.69 -12.07
C SER A 202 -17.82 16.17 -13.33
N ASP A 203 -16.50 16.28 -13.28
CA ASP A 203 -15.61 16.67 -14.37
C ASP A 203 -15.08 15.48 -15.21
N GLY A 204 -15.49 14.25 -14.88
CA GLY A 204 -15.09 13.03 -15.56
C GLY A 204 -13.81 12.38 -15.04
N VAL A 205 -13.13 12.96 -14.05
CA VAL A 205 -11.96 12.34 -13.42
C VAL A 205 -12.37 11.04 -12.70
N PRO A 206 -11.68 9.91 -12.92
CA PRO A 206 -12.03 8.66 -12.26
C PRO A 206 -11.78 8.71 -10.75
N LYS A 207 -12.68 8.10 -9.97
CA LYS A 207 -12.53 7.98 -8.51
C LYS A 207 -11.51 6.92 -8.11
N GLU A 208 -11.21 5.96 -9.00
CA GLU A 208 -10.18 4.93 -8.77
C GLU A 208 -10.36 4.15 -7.44
N GLY A 209 -11.62 3.88 -7.05
CA GLY A 209 -11.94 3.17 -5.81
C GLY A 209 -11.84 4.04 -4.54
N LEU A 210 -11.74 5.36 -4.68
CA LEU A 210 -11.69 6.28 -3.54
C LEU A 210 -12.97 6.21 -2.69
N ARG A 211 -12.82 5.79 -1.43
CA ARG A 211 -13.89 5.82 -0.43
C ARG A 211 -13.93 7.21 0.21
N ILE A 212 -14.69 8.13 -0.40
CA ILE A 212 -14.77 9.55 -0.01
C ILE A 212 -15.07 9.71 1.49
N GLN A 213 -16.02 8.93 2.02
CA GLN A 213 -16.39 8.98 3.43
C GLN A 213 -15.20 8.75 4.37
N ASP A 214 -14.39 7.73 4.09
CA ASP A 214 -13.22 7.41 4.93
C ASP A 214 -12.16 8.51 4.87
N VAL A 215 -11.97 9.09 3.68
CA VAL A 215 -11.03 10.19 3.47
C VAL A 215 -11.46 11.40 4.29
N LEU A 216 -12.75 11.77 4.24
CA LEU A 216 -13.30 12.88 5.01
C LEU A 216 -13.18 12.64 6.52
N VAL A 217 -13.54 11.45 7.01
CA VAL A 217 -13.38 11.07 8.43
C VAL A 217 -11.91 11.18 8.84
N ARG A 218 -10.99 10.69 8.00
CA ARG A 218 -9.56 10.73 8.29
C ARG A 218 -9.02 12.15 8.36
N ILE A 219 -9.40 13.01 7.41
CA ILE A 219 -9.03 14.43 7.39
C ILE A 219 -9.57 15.12 8.64
N ALA A 220 -10.85 14.89 8.99
CA ALA A 220 -11.48 15.48 10.16
C ALA A 220 -10.76 15.08 11.46
N VAL A 221 -10.48 13.79 11.67
CA VAL A 221 -9.77 13.31 12.86
C VAL A 221 -8.38 13.95 12.98
N LEU A 222 -7.62 14.03 11.89
CA LEU A 222 -6.28 14.63 11.92
C LEU A 222 -6.32 16.14 12.18
N LEU A 223 -7.30 16.86 11.61
CA LEU A 223 -7.52 18.28 11.90
C LEU A 223 -7.89 18.50 13.37
N LEU A 224 -8.80 17.71 13.91
CA LEU A 224 -9.21 17.79 15.32
C LEU A 224 -8.03 17.52 16.26
N ILE A 225 -7.19 16.53 15.98
CA ILE A 225 -5.97 16.26 16.76
C ILE A 225 -5.01 17.46 16.67
N ARG A 226 -4.79 18.03 15.49
CA ARG A 226 -3.92 19.20 15.31
C ARG A 226 -4.41 20.39 16.12
N ASP A 227 -5.69 20.72 16.01
CA ASP A 227 -6.30 21.84 16.75
C ASP A 227 -6.22 21.59 18.25
N LYS A 228 -6.40 20.33 18.68
CA LYS A 228 -6.28 19.96 20.08
C LYS A 228 -4.87 20.14 20.62
N VAL A 229 -3.86 19.66 19.87
CA VAL A 229 -2.45 19.85 20.21
C VAL A 229 -2.10 21.33 20.27
N ARG A 230 -2.55 22.12 19.28
CA ARG A 230 -2.34 23.58 19.21
C ARG A 230 -3.00 24.32 20.39
N ALA A 231 -4.20 23.94 20.79
CA ALA A 231 -4.86 24.55 21.94
C ALA A 231 -4.14 24.20 23.27
N SER A 232 -3.61 22.97 23.37
CA SER A 232 -2.93 22.46 24.57
C SER A 232 -1.49 22.96 24.78
N SER A 233 -0.92 23.65 23.78
CA SER A 233 0.42 24.25 23.87
C SER A 233 0.43 25.63 24.52
N VAL A 234 -0.75 26.24 24.70
CA VAL A 234 -0.91 27.49 25.45
C VAL A 234 -0.61 27.23 26.93
N VAL A 235 0.17 28.10 27.57
CA VAL A 235 0.54 27.93 28.98
C VAL A 235 -0.72 27.94 29.85
N GLY A 236 -0.86 26.92 30.69
CA GLY A 236 -2.00 26.77 31.60
C GLY A 236 -3.26 26.16 30.99
N SER A 237 -3.25 25.76 29.72
CA SER A 237 -4.38 25.03 29.12
C SER A 237 -4.28 23.52 29.38
N THR A 238 -5.41 22.94 29.77
CA THR A 238 -5.56 21.48 29.93
C THR A 238 -5.86 20.83 28.59
N LEU A 239 -5.37 19.61 28.40
CA LEU A 239 -5.64 18.82 27.21
C LEU A 239 -7.11 18.43 27.16
N PHE A 240 -7.76 18.10 28.26
CA PHE A 240 -9.20 17.81 28.28
C PHE A 240 -9.92 18.78 29.22
N ALA A 241 -11.13 19.19 28.84
CA ALA A 241 -11.98 19.99 29.71
C ALA A 241 -12.50 19.14 30.88
N ASP A 242 -12.74 19.76 32.03
CA ASP A 242 -13.11 19.04 33.27
C ASP A 242 -14.40 18.23 33.12
N ASP A 243 -15.35 18.70 32.32
CA ASP A 243 -16.60 17.98 32.04
C ASP A 243 -16.36 16.70 31.23
N ILE A 244 -15.41 16.71 30.28
CA ILE A 244 -14.97 15.54 29.53
C ILE A 244 -14.28 14.55 30.47
N VAL A 245 -13.36 15.02 31.31
CA VAL A 245 -12.65 14.19 32.28
C VAL A 245 -13.60 13.57 33.32
N SER A 246 -14.67 14.30 33.68
CA SER A 246 -15.72 13.78 34.56
C SER A 246 -16.57 12.70 33.89
N ARG A 247 -16.88 12.83 32.59
CA ARG A 247 -17.62 11.81 31.83
C ARG A 247 -16.78 10.57 31.53
N TYR A 248 -15.48 10.75 31.36
CA TYR A 248 -14.53 9.68 31.04
C TYR A 248 -13.40 9.63 32.07
N PRO A 249 -13.62 9.01 33.25
CA PRO A 249 -12.63 8.96 34.32
C PRO A 249 -11.32 8.26 33.92
N ALA A 250 -11.33 7.41 32.90
CA ALA A 250 -10.15 6.76 32.34
C ALA A 250 -9.14 7.75 31.71
N LEU A 251 -9.59 8.95 31.33
CA LEU A 251 -8.72 10.02 30.84
C LEU A 251 -7.98 10.75 31.97
N LYS A 252 -8.33 10.50 33.24
CA LYS A 252 -7.57 11.04 34.36
C LYS A 252 -6.19 10.42 34.35
N SER A 253 -5.18 11.26 34.51
CA SER A 253 -3.78 10.82 34.60
C SER A 253 -3.63 9.66 35.58
N LEU A 254 -3.17 8.53 35.07
CA LEU A 254 -2.79 7.37 35.86
C LEU A 254 -1.46 7.64 36.58
N ARG A 255 -1.09 6.79 37.53
CA ARG A 255 0.17 6.97 38.30
C ARG A 255 1.42 7.10 37.42
N LEU A 256 1.43 6.43 36.27
CA LEU A 256 2.56 6.41 35.32
C LEU A 256 2.28 7.24 34.06
N TRP A 257 1.01 7.44 33.69
CA TRP A 257 0.62 8.14 32.45
C TRP A 257 -0.02 9.48 32.79
N LYS A 258 0.66 10.57 32.46
CA LYS A 258 0.22 11.94 32.74
C LYS A 258 -0.24 12.63 31.47
N GLU A 259 -0.95 13.73 31.64
CA GLU A 259 -1.40 14.59 30.53
C GLU A 259 -0.26 15.02 29.60
N ASP A 260 0.95 15.26 30.11
CA ASP A 260 2.11 15.58 29.28
C ASP A 260 2.48 14.42 28.33
N HIS A 261 2.27 13.17 28.75
CA HIS A 261 2.47 12.01 27.89
C HIS A 261 1.40 11.94 26.80
N ASP A 262 0.15 12.28 27.10
CA ASP A 262 -0.91 12.40 26.08
C ASP A 262 -0.55 13.47 25.04
N LYS A 263 -0.04 14.63 25.47
CA LYS A 263 0.41 15.70 24.57
C LYS A 263 1.51 15.21 23.63
N VAL A 264 2.53 14.53 24.17
CA VAL A 264 3.63 13.95 23.38
C VAL A 264 3.11 12.86 22.43
N LEU A 265 2.18 12.02 22.88
CA LEU A 265 1.56 10.99 22.05
C LEU A 265 0.81 11.61 20.87
N LEU A 266 -0.04 12.61 21.11
CA LEU A 266 -0.79 13.29 20.05
C LEU A 266 0.13 14.02 19.05
N GLN A 267 1.23 14.63 19.54
CA GLN A 267 2.25 15.19 18.67
C GLN A 267 2.96 14.11 17.83
N ALA A 268 3.28 12.97 18.44
CA ALA A 268 3.87 11.83 17.73
C ALA A 268 2.91 11.25 16.68
N VAL A 269 1.60 11.23 16.96
CA VAL A 269 0.55 10.82 16.02
C VAL A 269 0.60 11.66 14.76
N LEU A 270 0.65 12.99 14.88
CA LEU A 270 0.70 13.90 13.74
C LEU A 270 2.00 13.77 12.93
N LYS A 271 3.12 13.42 13.59
CA LYS A 271 4.44 13.40 12.97
C LYS A 271 4.81 12.05 12.35
N TYR A 272 4.40 10.95 12.98
CA TYR A 272 4.97 9.63 12.69
C TYR A 272 3.96 8.56 12.31
N VAL A 273 2.69 8.64 12.74
CA VAL A 273 1.85 7.44 12.75
C VAL A 273 1.50 6.96 11.33
N PRO A 274 1.77 5.69 11.00
CA PRO A 274 1.31 5.05 9.78
C PRO A 274 -0.19 4.70 9.87
N LEU A 275 -0.84 4.66 8.71
CA LEU A 275 -2.28 4.39 8.51
C LEU A 275 -2.90 3.26 9.35
N PRO A 276 -2.23 2.11 9.62
CA PRO A 276 -2.84 1.00 10.34
C PRO A 276 -3.12 1.28 11.82
N LEU A 277 -2.34 2.16 12.47
CA LEU A 277 -2.41 2.33 13.92
C LEU A 277 -3.45 3.36 14.37
N LEU A 278 -3.98 4.18 13.46
CA LEU A 278 -5.02 5.17 13.80
C LEU A 278 -6.42 4.58 13.83
N LEU A 279 -6.66 3.44 13.16
CA LEU A 279 -7.90 2.67 13.33
C LEU A 279 -8.02 2.10 14.74
N LEU A 280 -6.90 1.82 15.42
CA LEU A 280 -6.87 1.34 16.81
C LEU A 280 -7.07 2.46 17.84
N LEU A 281 -7.02 3.73 17.45
CA LEU A 281 -7.24 4.88 18.35
C LEU A 281 -8.71 5.36 18.34
N VAL A 282 -9.55 4.83 17.44
CA VAL A 282 -10.95 5.24 17.26
C VAL A 282 -11.94 4.12 17.65
N VAL A 283 -11.44 2.95 18.09
CA VAL A 283 -12.21 1.86 18.69
C VAL A 283 -11.84 1.73 20.16
#